data_AF-A0A6P4AGF6-F1
#
_entry.id   AF-A0A6P4AGF6-F1
#
_cell.length_a   1.000
_cell.length_b   1.000
_cell.length_c   1.000
_cell.angle_alpha   90.00
_cell.angle_beta   90.00
_cell.angle_gamma   90.00
#
_symmetry.space_group_name_H-M   'P 1'
#
loop_
_entity.id
_entity.type
_entity.pdbx_description
1 polymer ?
#
loop_
_entity_poly.entity_id
_entity_poly.type
_entity_poly.pdbx_seq_one_letter_code
_entity_poly.pdbx_strand_id
1 'polypeptide(L)'
;MHFKTSSLSLSLSLPTHINFKHINILFSTSSFHSLCSSTTFPKEKHTHTHTHTHPTPPLPPLMMHNTSCLNIPPMVQPFDNHDYSFLSRRCIWVNGPVIVGAGPSGLAVGSCLKEQGAPFIILERANCIASLWQNRTYDRLKLHLPKQFCQLPNFPFPDGFPEYPSKYQFISYLESYAKHFGINPQFNETVQSAKYDETFGLWRVKTISTSSSNPGEVEYICRWLVVATGENAEKVVPEFEGLDEFGGRVMHACDYRSGESFHGKRVLVVGCGNSGMEVSLDLCNHNASPSMVVRSSVHVLPRELLGKSTFELAVLLMKWFSIGVVDKMLLILARLILGNLEKYGLKRPSIGPLQLKNTAGKTPVLDIGALKKIRSGEIKVVPGIKRFFNGGVELVNGDSFEIDSVVLATGYRSNVPSWLKENDFFSGDGIPKNPFPNGWKGKAGLYAVGFTRRGLSGASFDAISVAHDIAKSWKEETKQKKKSVAARHRRCISHF
;
A
#
# COMPACT_ATOMS: atom_id res chain seq x y z
N MET A 1 -42.97 -42.75 26.25
CA MET A 1 -42.35 -43.68 25.27
C MET A 1 -41.26 -42.92 24.51
N HIS A 2 -40.09 -43.51 24.30
CA HIS A 2 -39.09 -42.96 23.36
C HIS A 2 -39.39 -43.44 21.95
N PHE A 3 -39.18 -42.57 20.95
CA PHE A 3 -38.70 -42.99 19.64
C PHE A 3 -37.62 -42.01 19.16
N LYS A 4 -36.63 -42.54 18.43
CA LYS A 4 -35.44 -41.81 17.98
C LYS A 4 -35.68 -41.16 16.62
N THR A 5 -35.20 -39.93 16.42
CA THR A 5 -34.86 -39.40 15.09
C THR A 5 -33.34 -39.44 14.94
N SER A 6 -32.85 -40.06 13.87
CA SER A 6 -31.41 -40.33 13.68
C SER A 6 -30.71 -39.19 12.92
N SER A 7 -29.65 -38.65 13.53
CA SER A 7 -28.76 -37.69 12.88
C SER A 7 -27.79 -38.42 11.92
N LEU A 8 -27.98 -38.26 10.61
CA LEU A 8 -26.99 -38.70 9.61
C LEU A 8 -25.81 -37.71 9.56
N SER A 9 -24.72 -38.06 10.22
CA SER A 9 -23.43 -37.35 10.12
C SER A 9 -22.71 -37.73 8.83
N LEU A 10 -22.92 -36.95 7.76
CA LEU A 10 -22.19 -37.11 6.49
C LEU A 10 -20.76 -36.58 6.62
N SER A 11 -19.85 -37.43 7.10
CA SER A 11 -18.41 -37.16 7.20
C SER A 11 -17.75 -37.22 5.81
N LEU A 12 -17.88 -36.14 5.03
CA LEU A 12 -17.19 -36.00 3.75
C LEU A 12 -15.69 -35.74 3.97
N SER A 13 -14.90 -36.81 3.83
CA SER A 13 -13.44 -36.75 3.77
C SER A 13 -12.98 -35.98 2.53
N LEU A 14 -12.29 -34.86 2.74
CA LEU A 14 -11.74 -34.03 1.66
C LEU A 14 -10.53 -34.73 1.01
N PRO A 15 -10.52 -34.99 -0.31
CA PRO A 15 -9.38 -35.59 -0.99
C PRO A 15 -8.20 -34.61 -1.04
N THR A 16 -7.00 -35.11 -0.70
CA THR A 16 -5.79 -34.31 -0.39
C THR A 16 -5.05 -33.72 -1.59
N HIS A 17 -5.59 -33.79 -2.82
CA HIS A 17 -4.97 -33.24 -4.03
C HIS A 17 -5.90 -32.30 -4.80
N ILE A 18 -5.90 -31.01 -4.42
CA ILE A 18 -6.49 -29.93 -5.23
C ILE A 18 -5.42 -29.39 -6.19
N ASN A 19 -5.70 -29.44 -7.50
CA ASN A 19 -4.82 -28.90 -8.53
C ASN A 19 -4.98 -27.36 -8.62
N PHE A 20 -4.10 -26.61 -7.95
CA PHE A 20 -4.24 -25.16 -7.71
C PHE A 20 -4.23 -24.25 -8.96
N LYS A 21 -3.99 -24.76 -10.17
CA LYS A 21 -3.75 -23.96 -11.39
C LYS A 21 -4.87 -23.00 -11.84
N HIS A 22 -6.10 -23.11 -11.30
CA HIS A 22 -7.24 -22.27 -11.74
C HIS A 22 -7.96 -21.47 -10.65
N ILE A 23 -7.62 -21.59 -9.36
CA ILE A 23 -8.35 -20.91 -8.28
C ILE A 23 -7.85 -19.46 -8.12
N ASN A 24 -8.32 -18.58 -9.02
CA ASN A 24 -8.00 -17.14 -9.04
C ASN A 24 -8.78 -16.35 -7.97
N ILE A 25 -8.35 -16.44 -6.70
CA ILE A 25 -9.03 -15.81 -5.55
C ILE A 25 -9.13 -14.27 -5.68
N LEU A 26 -10.30 -13.70 -5.34
CA LEU A 26 -10.73 -12.34 -5.68
C LEU A 26 -11.51 -11.66 -4.53
N PHE A 27 -10.86 -10.75 -3.81
CA PHE A 27 -11.23 -9.35 -3.48
C PHE A 27 -10.03 -8.78 -2.69
N SER A 28 -10.12 -7.66 -1.95
CA SER A 28 -9.00 -7.18 -1.11
C SER A 28 -9.52 -6.51 0.17
N THR A 29 -8.89 -6.79 1.31
CA THR A 29 -9.13 -6.07 2.58
C THR A 29 -8.51 -4.67 2.59
N SER A 30 -7.55 -4.38 1.72
CA SER A 30 -6.92 -3.07 1.54
C SER A 30 -7.49 -2.31 0.33
N SER A 31 -8.82 -2.17 0.28
CA SER A 31 -9.55 -1.61 -0.87
C SER A 31 -9.66 -0.08 -0.86
N PHE A 32 -8.55 0.61 -1.11
CA PHE A 32 -8.44 2.08 -1.02
C PHE A 32 -8.00 2.79 -2.33
N HIS A 33 -8.55 2.45 -3.50
CA HIS A 33 -8.11 3.05 -4.77
C HIS A 33 -9.23 3.70 -5.58
N SER A 34 -9.11 5.02 -5.84
CA SER A 34 -10.01 5.83 -6.66
C SER A 34 -9.22 6.84 -7.50
N LEU A 35 -8.47 6.33 -8.48
CA LEU A 35 -7.70 7.15 -9.43
C LEU A 35 -8.50 8.32 -9.98
N CYS A 36 -7.95 9.54 -9.84
CA CYS A 36 -8.38 10.71 -10.59
C CYS A 36 -7.83 10.59 -12.01
N SER A 37 -8.72 10.61 -13.02
CA SER A 37 -8.31 10.83 -14.40
C SER A 37 -8.06 12.32 -14.60
N SER A 38 -6.79 12.73 -14.69
CA SER A 38 -6.41 14.09 -15.08
C SER A 38 -6.69 14.31 -16.56
N THR A 39 -7.64 15.18 -16.89
CA THR A 39 -7.89 15.62 -18.28
C THR A 39 -6.76 16.54 -18.74
N THR A 40 -5.89 16.02 -19.61
CA THR A 40 -4.89 16.84 -20.31
C THR A 40 -5.58 17.77 -21.31
N PHE A 41 -5.58 19.07 -21.03
CA PHE A 41 -5.84 20.09 -22.05
C PHE A 41 -4.61 20.28 -22.95
N PRO A 42 -4.79 20.58 -24.24
CA PRO A 42 -3.68 20.78 -25.17
C PRO A 42 -2.93 22.09 -24.86
N LYS A 43 -1.59 22.06 -24.97
CA LYS A 43 -0.80 23.30 -25.03
C LYS A 43 -0.86 23.84 -26.46
N GLU A 44 -1.40 25.04 -26.62
CA GLU A 44 -1.29 25.78 -27.89
C GLU A 44 0.15 26.25 -28.13
N LYS A 45 0.47 26.49 -29.41
CA LYS A 45 1.78 26.99 -29.83
C LYS A 45 1.70 28.50 -30.03
N HIS A 46 2.57 29.25 -29.36
CA HIS A 46 2.97 30.57 -29.83
C HIS A 46 4.47 30.57 -30.12
N THR A 47 4.82 30.99 -31.33
CA THR A 47 6.17 31.32 -31.79
C THR A 47 6.26 32.82 -32.09
N HIS A 48 7.49 33.32 -32.30
CA HIS A 48 7.85 34.68 -32.71
C HIS A 48 7.90 35.76 -31.61
N THR A 49 8.84 36.72 -31.62
CA THR A 49 10.32 36.71 -31.87
C THR A 49 10.89 38.09 -31.49
N HIS A 50 12.23 38.23 -31.36
CA HIS A 50 13.01 39.50 -31.24
C HIS A 50 12.84 40.29 -29.91
N THR A 51 13.75 41.15 -29.41
CA THR A 51 15.20 41.44 -29.69
C THR A 51 15.80 42.33 -28.57
N HIS A 52 17.11 42.19 -28.27
CA HIS A 52 17.98 43.16 -27.55
C HIS A 52 17.54 43.53 -26.09
N THR A 53 18.36 44.13 -25.18
CA THR A 53 19.77 44.62 -25.19
C THR A 53 20.37 44.47 -23.77
N HIS A 54 21.71 44.50 -23.61
CA HIS A 54 22.37 44.65 -22.30
C HIS A 54 22.39 46.11 -21.80
N PRO A 55 22.53 46.33 -20.48
CA PRO A 55 23.77 46.94 -19.97
C PRO A 55 24.33 46.31 -18.67
N THR A 56 25.47 46.82 -18.19
CA THR A 56 26.26 46.33 -17.04
C THR A 56 26.07 47.16 -15.75
N PRO A 57 26.35 46.58 -14.55
CA PRO A 57 26.50 47.32 -13.29
C PRO A 57 27.96 47.75 -13.01
N PRO A 58 28.20 48.79 -12.17
CA PRO A 58 29.53 49.32 -11.86
C PRO A 58 30.20 48.70 -10.61
N LEU A 59 31.51 48.99 -10.45
CA LEU A 59 32.35 48.63 -9.28
C LEU A 59 32.69 49.88 -8.41
N PRO A 60 33.10 49.70 -7.13
CA PRO A 60 33.30 50.79 -6.16
C PRO A 60 34.70 51.46 -6.23
N PRO A 61 34.87 52.65 -5.60
CA PRO A 61 36.13 53.42 -5.61
C PRO A 61 37.18 52.95 -4.58
N LEU A 62 38.43 53.41 -4.78
CA LEU A 62 39.65 53.10 -4.03
C LEU A 62 40.25 54.34 -3.32
N MET A 63 40.91 54.14 -2.18
CA MET A 63 42.11 54.85 -1.68
C MET A 63 42.81 53.94 -0.64
N MET A 64 44.11 53.61 -0.74
CA MET A 64 45.31 54.39 -0.37
C MET A 64 45.40 54.68 1.15
N HIS A 65 46.49 54.48 1.90
CA HIS A 65 47.91 54.10 1.67
C HIS A 65 48.46 53.48 3.02
N ASN A 66 49.69 52.98 3.29
CA ASN A 66 51.00 52.97 2.61
C ASN A 66 52.00 51.88 3.12
N THR A 67 53.14 51.73 2.41
CA THR A 67 54.52 51.32 2.84
C THR A 67 54.90 49.96 3.51
N SER A 68 56.02 49.43 2.97
CA SER A 68 57.17 48.73 3.60
C SER A 68 57.09 47.27 4.15
N CYS A 69 57.43 46.34 3.25
CA CYS A 69 58.59 45.40 3.32
C CYS A 69 58.73 44.27 4.39
N LEU A 70 59.19 43.10 3.88
CA LEU A 70 59.93 41.99 4.54
C LEU A 70 59.19 41.13 5.58
N ASN A 71 58.56 40.02 5.12
CA ASN A 71 59.12 38.66 5.24
C ASN A 71 58.14 37.58 4.71
N ILE A 72 58.63 36.36 4.44
CA ILE A 72 57.83 35.22 3.94
C ILE A 72 57.56 34.20 5.06
N PRO A 73 56.29 33.94 5.39
CA PRO A 73 55.80 32.69 6.00
C PRO A 73 55.00 31.84 4.97
N PRO A 74 54.75 30.54 5.23
CA PRO A 74 54.37 29.58 4.19
C PRO A 74 52.90 29.59 3.78
N MET A 75 52.61 29.04 2.59
CA MET A 75 51.24 28.72 2.15
C MET A 75 50.62 27.63 3.03
N VAL A 76 49.79 28.04 3.98
CA VAL A 76 48.76 27.19 4.59
C VAL A 76 47.40 27.74 4.16
N GLN A 77 46.91 27.27 3.01
CA GLN A 77 45.48 27.35 2.73
C GLN A 77 44.78 26.24 3.54
N PRO A 78 43.68 26.55 4.25
CA PRO A 78 42.90 25.50 4.91
C PRO A 78 42.28 24.59 3.85
N PHE A 79 42.39 23.28 4.03
CA PHE A 79 41.68 22.31 3.19
C PHE A 79 40.17 22.47 3.35
N ASP A 80 39.43 22.37 2.24
CA ASP A 80 37.97 22.52 2.24
C ASP A 80 37.28 21.49 3.14
N ASN A 81 36.33 21.97 3.95
CA ASN A 81 35.77 21.23 5.07
C ASN A 81 34.67 20.21 4.65
N HIS A 82 34.79 19.60 3.47
CA HIS A 82 33.75 18.80 2.83
C HIS A 82 33.90 17.27 3.03
N ASP A 83 35.11 16.76 3.28
CA ASP A 83 35.38 15.31 3.32
C ASP A 83 34.83 14.57 4.56
N TYR A 84 34.56 15.28 5.67
CA TYR A 84 34.01 14.65 6.88
C TYR A 84 32.62 14.02 6.67
N SER A 85 31.90 14.38 5.62
CA SER A 85 30.60 13.76 5.27
C SER A 85 30.70 12.28 4.90
N PHE A 86 31.87 11.79 4.47
CA PHE A 86 32.06 10.39 4.09
C PHE A 86 32.22 9.48 5.32
N LEU A 87 32.83 9.98 6.40
CA LEU A 87 33.16 9.21 7.61
C LEU A 87 31.94 8.93 8.51
N SER A 88 30.85 9.69 8.38
CA SER A 88 29.60 9.47 9.13
C SER A 88 28.68 8.39 8.53
N ARG A 89 28.99 7.86 7.34
CA ARG A 89 28.13 6.88 6.65
C ARG A 89 28.38 5.45 7.16
N ARG A 90 27.42 4.91 7.91
CA ARG A 90 27.50 3.52 8.41
C ARG A 90 27.15 2.54 7.29
N CYS A 91 28.12 1.78 6.80
CA CYS A 91 27.88 0.68 5.86
C CYS A 91 27.54 -0.63 6.60
N ILE A 92 26.53 -1.37 6.15
CA ILE A 92 26.10 -2.65 6.74
C ILE A 92 25.95 -3.73 5.65
N TRP A 93 26.74 -4.80 5.75
CA TRP A 93 26.63 -5.95 4.84
C TRP A 93 25.56 -6.93 5.31
N VAL A 94 24.65 -7.34 4.41
CA VAL A 94 23.52 -8.23 4.70
C VAL A 94 23.68 -9.56 3.97
N ASN A 95 23.80 -10.66 4.74
CA ASN A 95 23.99 -12.02 4.21
C ASN A 95 22.71 -12.71 3.69
N GLY A 96 21.72 -11.91 3.28
CA GLY A 96 20.36 -12.29 2.90
C GLY A 96 19.62 -11.10 2.28
N PRO A 97 18.29 -11.17 2.04
CA PRO A 97 17.55 -10.04 1.53
C PRO A 97 17.41 -8.89 2.53
N VAL A 98 17.38 -7.67 1.98
CA VAL A 98 16.77 -6.50 2.63
C VAL A 98 15.30 -6.47 2.22
N ILE A 99 14.40 -6.46 3.19
CA ILE A 99 12.95 -6.36 2.99
C ILE A 99 12.51 -4.95 3.40
N VAL A 100 11.83 -4.22 2.50
CA VAL A 100 11.44 -2.83 2.74
C VAL A 100 9.94 -2.76 3.09
N GLY A 101 9.64 -2.48 4.36
CA GLY A 101 8.31 -2.38 4.95
C GLY A 101 7.96 -3.57 5.86
N ALA A 102 7.57 -3.29 7.12
CA ALA A 102 7.05 -4.26 8.09
C ALA A 102 5.51 -4.35 8.11
N GLY A 103 4.89 -4.12 6.95
CA GLY A 103 3.49 -4.45 6.73
C GLY A 103 3.26 -5.97 6.59
N PRO A 104 2.00 -6.43 6.44
CA PRO A 104 1.67 -7.84 6.31
C PRO A 104 2.49 -8.58 5.23
N SER A 105 2.79 -7.92 4.11
CA SER A 105 3.70 -8.42 3.06
C SER A 105 5.09 -8.77 3.59
N GLY A 106 5.75 -7.84 4.30
CA GLY A 106 7.10 -8.03 4.80
C GLY A 106 7.18 -9.07 5.91
N LEU A 107 6.17 -9.12 6.78
CA LEU A 107 6.03 -10.17 7.80
C LEU A 107 5.87 -11.55 7.17
N ALA A 108 5.04 -11.69 6.13
CA ALA A 108 4.86 -12.94 5.40
C ALA A 108 6.13 -13.42 4.65
N VAL A 109 6.96 -12.50 4.14
CA VAL A 109 8.28 -12.88 3.59
C VAL A 109 9.22 -13.33 4.71
N GLY A 110 9.25 -12.60 5.83
CA GLY A 110 10.11 -12.89 6.96
C GLY A 110 9.86 -14.30 7.54
N SER A 111 8.60 -14.70 7.72
CA SER A 111 8.25 -16.05 8.17
C SER A 111 8.66 -17.13 7.17
N CYS A 112 8.28 -17.00 5.90
CA CYS A 112 8.62 -18.00 4.87
C CYS A 112 10.13 -18.14 4.61
N LEU A 113 10.93 -17.09 4.88
CA LEU A 113 12.40 -17.18 4.88
C LEU A 113 12.93 -17.84 6.17
N LYS A 114 12.36 -17.50 7.34
CA LYS A 114 12.70 -18.07 8.65
C LYS A 114 12.54 -19.59 8.66
N GLU A 115 11.39 -20.08 8.22
CA GLU A 115 11.08 -21.51 8.09
C GLU A 115 12.08 -22.25 7.19
N GLN A 116 12.55 -21.57 6.14
CA GLN A 116 13.53 -22.13 5.22
C GLN A 116 14.99 -21.95 5.67
N GLY A 117 15.23 -21.34 6.84
CA GLY A 117 16.56 -21.13 7.42
C GLY A 117 17.39 -20.04 6.74
N ALA A 118 16.78 -19.16 5.95
CA ALA A 118 17.46 -18.05 5.29
C ALA A 118 17.48 -16.80 6.21
N PRO A 119 18.64 -16.15 6.43
CA PRO A 119 18.71 -14.89 7.15
C PRO A 119 18.14 -13.74 6.31
N PHE A 120 17.64 -12.69 6.96
CA PHE A 120 17.11 -11.48 6.31
C PHE A 120 17.13 -10.30 7.29
N ILE A 121 16.89 -9.09 6.79
CA ILE A 121 16.46 -7.96 7.62
C ILE A 121 15.18 -7.34 7.06
N ILE A 122 14.36 -6.74 7.94
CA ILE A 122 13.23 -5.89 7.55
C ILE A 122 13.53 -4.47 8.01
N LEU A 123 13.36 -3.49 7.13
CA LEU A 123 13.48 -2.06 7.42
C LEU A 123 12.07 -1.43 7.41
N GLU A 124 11.72 -0.66 8.43
CA GLU A 124 10.42 0.00 8.57
C GLU A 124 10.59 1.47 9.00
N ARG A 125 9.91 2.38 8.29
CA ARG A 125 9.97 3.82 8.56
C ARG A 125 9.27 4.23 9.86
N ALA A 126 8.28 3.47 10.30
CA ALA A 126 7.56 3.69 11.55
C ALA A 126 8.26 3.04 12.76
N ASN A 127 7.78 3.38 13.95
CA ASN A 127 8.16 2.79 15.23
C ASN A 127 7.44 1.45 15.54
N CYS A 128 6.64 0.91 14.60
CA CYS A 128 5.79 -0.27 14.82
C CYS A 128 5.54 -1.07 13.54
N ILE A 129 5.15 -2.35 13.69
CA ILE A 129 4.71 -3.19 12.56
C ILE A 129 3.37 -2.70 12.02
N ALA A 130 3.10 -2.98 10.74
CA ALA A 130 1.82 -2.71 10.09
C ALA A 130 1.27 -1.30 10.37
N SER A 131 2.14 -0.29 10.31
CA SER A 131 1.89 1.10 10.71
C SER A 131 0.68 1.76 10.01
N LEU A 132 0.28 1.28 8.83
CA LEU A 132 -1.01 1.65 8.21
C LEU A 132 -2.22 1.29 9.11
N TRP A 133 -2.26 0.06 9.62
CA TRP A 133 -3.35 -0.48 10.43
C TRP A 133 -3.35 0.10 11.84
N GLN A 134 -2.19 0.26 12.47
CA GLN A 134 -2.11 0.94 13.77
C GLN A 134 -2.44 2.43 13.64
N ASN A 135 -1.67 3.16 12.81
CA ASN A 135 -1.56 4.61 12.89
C ASN A 135 -2.31 5.39 11.78
N ARG A 136 -2.77 4.74 10.70
CA ARG A 136 -3.43 5.41 9.54
C ARG A 136 -4.81 4.85 9.19
N THR A 137 -5.51 4.31 10.19
CA THR A 137 -6.80 3.62 10.04
C THR A 137 -7.79 4.03 11.13
N TYR A 138 -9.06 4.15 10.77
CA TYR A 138 -10.17 4.50 11.65
C TYR A 138 -10.64 3.34 12.52
N ASP A 139 -11.20 3.66 13.69
CA ASP A 139 -11.25 2.72 14.82
C ASP A 139 -12.36 1.68 14.71
N ARG A 140 -13.46 2.00 14.01
CA ARG A 140 -14.56 1.06 13.72
C ARG A 140 -14.20 -0.09 12.79
N LEU A 141 -13.06 -0.02 12.07
CA LEU A 141 -12.80 -0.90 10.92
C LEU A 141 -12.87 -2.37 11.32
N LYS A 142 -13.55 -3.16 10.49
CA LYS A 142 -13.46 -4.62 10.46
C LYS A 142 -12.96 -5.05 9.09
N LEU A 143 -12.32 -6.20 9.00
CA LEU A 143 -11.95 -6.78 7.70
C LEU A 143 -13.25 -6.97 6.89
N HIS A 144 -13.31 -6.45 5.66
CA HIS A 144 -14.50 -6.63 4.80
C HIS A 144 -14.67 -8.08 4.31
N LEU A 145 -13.65 -8.91 4.50
CA LEU A 145 -13.57 -10.30 4.06
C LEU A 145 -13.43 -11.24 5.26
N PRO A 146 -13.92 -12.49 5.16
CA PRO A 146 -13.76 -13.48 6.23
C PRO A 146 -12.30 -13.77 6.62
N LYS A 147 -12.09 -14.10 7.90
CA LYS A 147 -10.76 -14.30 8.51
C LYS A 147 -9.92 -15.33 7.75
N GLN A 148 -10.50 -16.42 7.28
CA GLN A 148 -9.88 -17.49 6.50
C GLN A 148 -9.28 -17.04 5.15
N PHE A 149 -9.74 -15.92 4.58
CA PHE A 149 -9.16 -15.34 3.36
C PHE A 149 -8.14 -14.23 3.63
N CYS A 150 -7.90 -13.94 4.91
CA CYS A 150 -7.03 -12.86 5.39
C CYS A 150 -5.77 -13.37 6.11
N GLN A 151 -5.56 -14.70 6.17
CA GLN A 151 -4.44 -15.31 6.87
C GLN A 151 -3.11 -15.10 6.11
N LEU A 152 -2.06 -14.81 6.86
CA LEU A 152 -0.68 -14.87 6.40
C LEU A 152 -0.18 -16.34 6.42
N PRO A 153 0.91 -16.68 5.71
CA PRO A 153 1.37 -18.06 5.59
C PRO A 153 1.57 -18.75 6.95
N ASN A 154 1.14 -20.01 7.02
CA ASN A 154 1.41 -20.96 8.10
C ASN A 154 0.97 -20.55 9.53
N PHE A 155 0.09 -19.54 9.67
CA PHE A 155 -0.44 -19.12 10.97
C PHE A 155 -1.90 -18.66 10.86
N PRO A 156 -2.88 -19.49 11.24
CA PRO A 156 -4.31 -19.14 11.14
C PRO A 156 -4.71 -18.08 12.18
N PHE A 157 -5.85 -17.43 11.95
CA PHE A 157 -6.47 -16.62 13.01
C PHE A 157 -6.97 -17.51 14.15
N PRO A 158 -6.95 -17.05 15.42
CA PRO A 158 -7.57 -17.77 16.52
C PRO A 158 -9.04 -18.12 16.26
N ASP A 159 -9.47 -19.29 16.73
CA ASP A 159 -10.84 -19.78 16.51
C ASP A 159 -11.89 -18.84 17.12
N GLY A 160 -11.63 -18.30 18.31
CA GLY A 160 -12.50 -17.33 18.99
C GLY A 160 -12.58 -15.93 18.35
N PHE A 161 -11.84 -15.64 17.27
CA PHE A 161 -12.05 -14.40 16.51
C PHE A 161 -13.32 -14.51 15.66
N PRO A 162 -14.12 -13.43 15.52
CA PRO A 162 -15.30 -13.42 14.66
C PRO A 162 -14.91 -13.57 13.19
N GLU A 163 -15.88 -13.96 12.35
CA GLU A 163 -15.70 -14.13 10.90
C GLU A 163 -15.07 -12.88 10.25
N TYR A 164 -15.43 -11.69 10.72
CA TYR A 164 -14.85 -10.39 10.31
C TYR A 164 -14.14 -9.72 11.49
N PRO A 165 -12.83 -9.98 11.71
CA PRO A 165 -12.04 -9.38 12.79
C PRO A 165 -12.03 -7.85 12.75
N SER A 166 -11.97 -7.21 13.92
CA SER A 166 -11.72 -5.77 14.03
C SER A 166 -10.27 -5.40 13.68
N LYS A 167 -10.04 -4.11 13.42
CA LYS A 167 -8.72 -3.46 13.36
C LYS A 167 -7.79 -3.97 14.47
N TYR A 168 -8.23 -3.90 15.72
CA TYR A 168 -7.45 -4.30 16.89
C TYR A 168 -7.16 -5.80 16.95
N GLN A 169 -8.14 -6.64 16.58
CA GLN A 169 -7.93 -8.10 16.47
C GLN A 169 -6.93 -8.44 15.35
N PHE A 170 -7.00 -7.75 14.20
CA PHE A 170 -6.05 -7.94 13.11
C PHE A 170 -4.63 -7.48 13.49
N ILE A 171 -4.47 -6.36 14.20
CA ILE A 171 -3.18 -5.92 14.74
C ILE A 171 -2.61 -6.96 15.72
N SER A 172 -3.41 -7.41 16.70
CA SER A 172 -3.00 -8.43 17.68
C SER A 172 -2.60 -9.76 17.02
N TYR A 173 -3.26 -10.14 15.93
CA TYR A 173 -2.87 -11.27 15.09
C TYR A 173 -1.50 -11.06 14.42
N LEU A 174 -1.22 -9.88 13.84
CA LEU A 174 0.08 -9.58 13.23
C LEU A 174 1.22 -9.49 14.25
N GLU A 175 0.95 -9.00 15.46
CA GLU A 175 1.91 -9.00 16.57
C GLU A 175 2.20 -10.42 17.05
N SER A 176 1.16 -11.26 17.15
CA SER A 176 1.29 -12.69 17.44
C SER A 176 2.07 -13.42 16.35
N TYR A 177 1.86 -13.07 15.07
CA TYR A 177 2.57 -13.61 13.91
C TYR A 177 4.07 -13.26 13.98
N ALA A 178 4.42 -11.99 14.16
CA ALA A 178 5.80 -11.53 14.27
C ALA A 178 6.50 -12.19 15.46
N LYS A 179 5.83 -12.32 16.61
CA LYS A 179 6.33 -13.02 17.80
C LYS A 179 6.55 -14.52 17.55
N HIS A 180 5.60 -15.21 16.91
CA HIS A 180 5.67 -16.66 16.66
C HIS A 180 6.86 -17.04 15.77
N PHE A 181 7.09 -16.31 14.68
CA PHE A 181 8.23 -16.55 13.79
C PHE A 181 9.54 -15.85 14.25
N GLY A 182 9.52 -15.12 15.37
CA GLY A 182 10.68 -14.36 15.86
C GLY A 182 11.20 -13.37 14.83
N ILE A 183 10.31 -12.53 14.29
CA ILE A 183 10.58 -11.50 13.29
C ILE A 183 10.71 -10.15 14.02
N ASN A 184 11.90 -9.55 13.94
CA ASN A 184 12.20 -8.25 14.57
C ASN A 184 12.67 -7.26 13.48
N PRO A 185 11.79 -6.37 12.98
CA PRO A 185 12.17 -5.31 12.06
C PRO A 185 13.08 -4.26 12.72
N GLN A 186 13.91 -3.62 11.91
CA GLN A 186 14.57 -2.36 12.28
C GLN A 186 13.56 -1.23 12.05
N PHE A 187 13.05 -0.68 13.15
CA PHE A 187 12.08 0.41 13.16
C PHE A 187 12.76 1.78 13.10
N ASN A 188 12.04 2.79 12.63
CA ASN A 188 12.54 4.16 12.41
C ASN A 188 13.64 4.26 11.33
N GLU A 189 13.78 3.24 10.47
CA GLU A 189 14.73 3.18 9.37
C GLU A 189 14.02 3.48 8.04
N THR A 190 14.09 4.74 7.59
CA THR A 190 13.42 5.17 6.36
C THR A 190 14.32 4.97 5.15
N VAL A 191 13.96 4.03 4.26
CA VAL A 191 14.64 3.83 2.96
C VAL A 191 14.40 5.03 2.06
N GLN A 192 15.47 5.78 1.77
CA GLN A 192 15.46 6.96 0.90
C GLN A 192 15.81 6.63 -0.55
N SER A 193 16.70 5.67 -0.77
CA SER A 193 16.98 5.17 -2.12
C SER A 193 17.48 3.73 -2.14
N ALA A 194 17.01 2.93 -3.10
CA ALA A 194 17.61 1.63 -3.41
C ALA A 194 18.06 1.59 -4.87
N LYS A 195 19.34 1.30 -5.14
CA LYS A 195 19.92 1.19 -6.49
C LYS A 195 20.73 -0.10 -6.61
N TYR A 196 20.66 -0.75 -7.76
CA TYR A 196 21.56 -1.85 -8.10
C TYR A 196 22.90 -1.32 -8.66
N ASP A 197 23.98 -1.90 -8.17
CA ASP A 197 25.36 -1.58 -8.52
C ASP A 197 25.89 -2.72 -9.42
N GLU A 198 25.75 -2.53 -10.74
CA GLU A 198 26.15 -3.50 -11.76
C GLU A 198 27.62 -3.92 -11.67
N THR A 199 28.50 -3.03 -11.18
CA THR A 199 29.95 -3.30 -11.06
C THR A 199 30.25 -4.36 -9.99
N PHE A 200 29.46 -4.42 -8.92
CA PHE A 200 29.59 -5.43 -7.86
C PHE A 200 28.49 -6.51 -7.90
N GLY A 201 27.44 -6.28 -8.68
CA GLY A 201 26.23 -7.12 -8.77
C GLY A 201 25.37 -7.07 -7.50
N LEU A 202 25.34 -5.95 -6.78
CA LEU A 202 24.74 -5.84 -5.44
C LEU A 202 23.78 -4.64 -5.35
N TRP A 203 22.77 -4.76 -4.48
CA TRP A 203 21.93 -3.63 -4.12
C TRP A 203 22.59 -2.78 -3.05
N ARG A 204 22.56 -1.46 -3.23
CA ARG A 204 22.83 -0.45 -2.19
C ARG A 204 21.50 0.18 -1.79
N VAL A 205 21.16 0.06 -0.51
CA VAL A 205 19.92 0.59 0.07
C VAL A 205 20.30 1.64 1.11
N LYS A 206 20.11 2.91 0.76
CA LYS A 206 20.36 4.05 1.63
C LYS A 206 19.12 4.37 2.47
N THR A 207 19.38 4.59 3.75
CA THR A 207 18.39 4.84 4.81
C THR A 207 18.79 6.04 5.65
N ILE A 208 17.80 6.69 6.26
CA ILE A 208 17.99 7.60 7.39
C ILE A 208 17.34 6.98 8.61
N SER A 209 18.15 6.81 9.67
CA SER A 209 17.65 6.39 10.98
C SER A 209 17.16 7.61 11.75
N THR A 210 15.94 7.55 12.29
CA THR A 210 15.42 8.56 13.24
C THR A 210 15.42 8.05 14.69
N SER A 211 16.02 6.89 14.96
CA SER A 211 16.21 6.37 16.32
C SER A 211 17.55 6.79 16.94
N SER A 212 17.47 7.49 18.08
CA SER A 212 18.57 7.94 18.95
C SER A 212 19.40 9.15 18.45
N SER A 213 20.34 9.60 19.28
CA SER A 213 20.84 10.99 19.37
C SER A 213 21.74 11.48 18.24
N ASN A 214 22.12 10.62 17.29
CA ASN A 214 22.84 10.99 16.08
C ASN A 214 22.06 10.48 14.85
N PRO A 215 21.10 11.25 14.29
CA PRO A 215 20.44 10.88 13.05
C PRO A 215 21.48 10.83 11.93
N GLY A 216 21.55 9.69 11.22
CA GLY A 216 22.63 9.40 10.29
C GLY A 216 22.20 8.58 9.08
N GLU A 217 22.95 8.72 7.99
CA GLU A 217 22.79 7.89 6.80
C GLU A 217 23.43 6.51 7.02
N VAL A 218 22.64 5.46 6.79
CA VAL A 218 23.09 4.06 6.80
C VAL A 218 22.92 3.48 5.39
N GLU A 219 23.95 2.83 4.84
CA GLU A 219 23.89 2.11 3.56
C GLU A 219 23.96 0.60 3.81
N TYR A 220 22.86 -0.10 3.52
CA TYR A 220 22.81 -1.56 3.53
C TYR A 220 23.21 -2.11 2.16
N ILE A 221 24.12 -3.09 2.13
CA ILE A 221 24.57 -3.79 0.92
C ILE A 221 24.09 -5.23 0.96
N CYS A 222 23.36 -5.67 -0.08
CA CYS A 222 22.78 -7.02 -0.15
C CYS A 222 22.73 -7.58 -1.59
N ARG A 223 22.54 -8.90 -1.72
CA ARG A 223 22.32 -9.56 -3.02
C ARG A 223 20.86 -9.50 -3.49
N TRP A 224 19.91 -9.47 -2.55
CA TRP A 224 18.47 -9.53 -2.85
C TRP A 224 17.73 -8.36 -2.18
N LEU A 225 16.76 -7.78 -2.89
CA LEU A 225 15.92 -6.69 -2.41
C LEU A 225 14.45 -7.07 -2.55
N VAL A 226 13.69 -7.03 -1.46
CA VAL A 226 12.26 -7.34 -1.45
C VAL A 226 11.47 -6.07 -1.17
N VAL A 227 10.71 -5.62 -2.16
CA VAL A 227 9.80 -4.49 -2.06
C VAL A 227 8.49 -4.97 -1.42
N ALA A 228 8.21 -4.52 -0.19
CA ALA A 228 7.04 -4.93 0.59
C ALA A 228 6.23 -3.74 1.15
N THR A 229 6.43 -2.52 0.60
CA THR A 229 5.73 -1.28 1.02
C THR A 229 4.25 -1.25 0.63
N GLY A 230 3.86 -2.04 -0.37
CA GLY A 230 2.47 -2.23 -0.79
C GLY A 230 1.88 -1.14 -1.69
N GLU A 231 0.76 -1.47 -2.33
CA GLU A 231 0.08 -0.64 -3.34
C GLU A 231 -0.63 0.62 -2.79
N ASN A 232 -0.83 0.73 -1.47
CA ASN A 232 -1.55 1.82 -0.79
C ASN A 232 -0.65 2.58 0.22
N ALA A 233 0.57 2.94 -0.18
CA ALA A 233 1.59 3.50 0.72
C ALA A 233 1.40 4.99 1.06
N GLU A 234 0.94 5.81 0.12
CA GLU A 234 0.79 7.27 0.28
C GLU A 234 -0.61 7.76 -0.12
N LYS A 235 -1.15 8.73 0.63
CA LYS A 235 -2.46 9.32 0.33
C LYS A 235 -2.46 10.11 -0.98
N VAL A 236 -3.56 10.00 -1.73
CA VAL A 236 -3.83 10.80 -2.93
C VAL A 236 -4.79 11.91 -2.52
N VAL A 237 -4.25 13.12 -2.36
CA VAL A 237 -5.02 14.36 -2.19
C VAL A 237 -5.13 15.01 -3.57
N PRO A 238 -6.34 15.13 -4.17
CA PRO A 238 -6.53 15.91 -5.39
C PRO A 238 -6.50 17.40 -5.08
N GLU A 239 -6.06 18.18 -6.06
CA GLU A 239 -6.28 19.63 -6.09
C GLU A 239 -7.77 19.92 -6.37
N PHE A 240 -8.31 20.96 -5.74
CA PHE A 240 -9.66 21.47 -5.99
C PHE A 240 -9.62 23.00 -5.97
N GLU A 241 -10.29 23.64 -6.92
CA GLU A 241 -10.45 25.09 -6.98
C GLU A 241 -11.11 25.61 -5.68
N GLY A 242 -10.60 26.71 -5.12
CA GLY A 242 -11.12 27.34 -3.90
C GLY A 242 -10.92 26.56 -2.59
N LEU A 243 -10.20 25.43 -2.58
CA LEU A 243 -10.04 24.62 -1.35
C LEU A 243 -9.34 25.37 -0.22
N ASP A 244 -8.36 26.22 -0.55
CA ASP A 244 -7.65 27.04 0.43
C ASP A 244 -8.52 28.18 1.00
N GLU A 245 -9.57 28.58 0.26
CA GLU A 245 -10.58 29.57 0.69
C GLU A 245 -11.66 28.95 1.60
N PHE A 246 -11.74 27.62 1.69
CA PHE A 246 -12.84 26.92 2.37
C PHE A 246 -12.96 27.26 3.86
N GLY A 247 -11.84 27.51 4.55
CA GLY A 247 -11.79 27.83 5.99
C GLY A 247 -12.14 26.69 6.96
N GLY A 248 -12.92 25.70 6.53
CA GLY A 248 -13.31 24.54 7.34
C GLY A 248 -12.26 23.42 7.41
N ARG A 249 -12.55 22.39 8.21
CA ARG A 249 -11.60 21.29 8.50
C ARG A 249 -11.50 20.29 7.33
N VAL A 250 -10.37 20.27 6.63
CA VAL A 250 -10.07 19.27 5.58
C VAL A 250 -9.15 18.16 6.12
N MET A 251 -9.42 16.89 5.77
CA MET A 251 -8.53 15.75 6.07
C MET A 251 -8.63 14.64 5.02
N HIS A 252 -7.69 13.69 5.03
CA HIS A 252 -7.80 12.44 4.26
C HIS A 252 -8.23 11.28 5.17
N ALA A 253 -8.85 10.25 4.60
CA ALA A 253 -9.40 9.10 5.34
C ALA A 253 -8.37 8.27 6.15
N CYS A 254 -7.05 8.47 5.97
CA CYS A 254 -6.00 7.92 6.84
C CYS A 254 -5.87 8.63 8.18
N ASP A 255 -6.29 9.90 8.24
CA ASP A 255 -6.15 10.78 9.40
C ASP A 255 -7.49 10.91 10.16
N TYR A 256 -8.56 10.31 9.62
CA TYR A 256 -9.87 10.12 10.25
C TYR A 256 -9.83 8.96 11.28
N ARG A 257 -10.59 9.09 12.37
CA ARG A 257 -10.63 8.12 13.49
C ARG A 257 -12.04 7.63 13.82
N SER A 258 -12.91 8.58 14.19
CA SER A 258 -14.29 8.38 14.61
C SER A 258 -15.15 9.58 14.20
N GLY A 259 -16.44 9.34 13.92
CA GLY A 259 -17.44 10.34 13.59
C GLY A 259 -17.78 11.28 14.75
N GLU A 260 -17.45 10.90 15.97
CA GLU A 260 -17.69 11.65 17.22
C GLU A 260 -17.23 13.12 17.14
N SER A 261 -16.04 13.40 16.58
CA SER A 261 -15.53 14.78 16.41
C SER A 261 -16.28 15.64 15.38
N PHE A 262 -17.32 15.07 14.76
CA PHE A 262 -18.19 15.68 13.76
C PHE A 262 -19.68 15.71 14.17
N HIS A 263 -20.03 15.39 15.42
CA HIS A 263 -21.42 15.46 15.90
C HIS A 263 -22.09 16.80 15.54
N GLY A 264 -23.25 16.73 14.89
CA GLY A 264 -24.02 17.89 14.41
C GLY A 264 -23.48 18.58 13.15
N LYS A 265 -22.29 18.21 12.63
CA LYS A 265 -21.64 18.89 11.50
C LYS A 265 -22.08 18.36 10.14
N ARG A 266 -22.12 19.25 9.16
CA ARG A 266 -22.27 19.00 7.73
C ARG A 266 -20.90 18.58 7.17
N VAL A 267 -20.77 17.35 6.66
CA VAL A 267 -19.47 16.80 6.26
C VAL A 267 -19.50 16.30 4.82
N LEU A 268 -18.63 16.84 3.97
CA LEU A 268 -18.46 16.36 2.60
C LEU A 268 -17.47 15.20 2.55
N VAL A 269 -17.95 14.00 2.19
CA VAL A 269 -17.11 12.80 2.04
C VAL A 269 -16.77 12.61 0.57
N VAL A 270 -15.51 12.87 0.20
CA VAL A 270 -15.11 12.92 -1.21
C VAL A 270 -14.70 11.56 -1.72
N GLY A 271 -15.63 10.85 -2.35
CA GLY A 271 -15.43 9.53 -2.95
C GLY A 271 -16.29 8.44 -2.32
N CYS A 272 -16.63 7.43 -3.11
CA CYS A 272 -17.63 6.40 -2.77
C CYS A 272 -17.06 4.95 -2.83
N GLY A 273 -15.75 4.79 -2.67
CA GLY A 273 -15.15 3.48 -2.40
C GLY A 273 -15.48 2.97 -0.99
N ASN A 274 -14.97 1.80 -0.60
CA ASN A 274 -15.27 1.17 0.70
C ASN A 274 -15.07 2.16 1.86
N SER A 275 -13.96 2.91 1.88
CA SER A 275 -13.67 3.91 2.91
C SER A 275 -14.66 5.08 2.94
N GLY A 276 -15.14 5.55 1.79
CA GLY A 276 -16.08 6.66 1.72
C GLY A 276 -17.47 6.27 2.22
N MET A 277 -17.91 5.06 1.87
CA MET A 277 -19.14 4.47 2.38
C MET A 277 -19.06 4.19 3.89
N GLU A 278 -17.93 3.63 4.35
CA GLU A 278 -17.67 3.31 5.75
C GLU A 278 -17.55 4.55 6.65
N VAL A 279 -16.89 5.61 6.18
CA VAL A 279 -16.81 6.92 6.86
C VAL A 279 -18.16 7.64 6.86
N SER A 280 -18.90 7.63 5.74
CA SER A 280 -20.24 8.24 5.69
C SER A 280 -21.23 7.55 6.64
N LEU A 281 -21.17 6.21 6.75
CA LEU A 281 -21.92 5.45 7.74
C LEU A 281 -21.52 5.81 9.17
N ASP A 282 -20.23 5.97 9.44
CA ASP A 282 -19.72 6.31 10.76
C ASP A 282 -20.11 7.71 11.23
N LEU A 283 -19.95 8.71 10.35
CA LEU A 283 -20.41 10.08 10.54
C LEU A 283 -21.92 10.10 10.85
N CYS A 284 -22.72 9.41 10.05
CA CYS A 284 -24.16 9.31 10.25
C CYS A 284 -24.55 8.63 11.58
N ASN A 285 -23.78 7.65 12.04
CA ASN A 285 -24.01 6.99 13.33
C ASN A 285 -23.61 7.85 14.55
N HIS A 286 -22.81 8.90 14.35
CA HIS A 286 -22.43 9.89 15.38
C HIS A 286 -23.17 11.23 15.21
N ASN A 287 -24.36 11.22 14.59
CA ASN A 287 -25.21 12.39 14.34
C ASN A 287 -24.56 13.52 13.53
N ALA A 288 -23.56 13.22 12.70
CA ALA A 288 -23.12 14.14 11.65
C ALA A 288 -24.05 14.02 10.42
N SER A 289 -24.04 15.03 9.55
CA SER A 289 -24.81 15.10 8.30
C SER A 289 -23.88 14.93 7.08
N PRO A 290 -23.58 13.69 6.66
CA PRO A 290 -22.68 13.41 5.54
C PRO A 290 -23.33 13.60 4.16
N SER A 291 -22.60 14.27 3.26
CA SER A 291 -22.87 14.31 1.81
C SER A 291 -21.71 13.63 1.08
N MET A 292 -21.98 12.51 0.40
CA MET A 292 -20.97 11.68 -0.26
C MET A 292 -20.88 11.97 -1.77
N VAL A 293 -19.70 12.38 -2.22
CA VAL A 293 -19.41 12.74 -3.63
C VAL A 293 -19.23 11.49 -4.49
N VAL A 294 -20.11 11.32 -5.49
CA VAL A 294 -20.10 10.20 -6.46
C VAL A 294 -19.82 10.76 -7.86
N ARG A 295 -18.53 10.87 -8.20
CA ARG A 295 -18.07 11.33 -9.53
C ARG A 295 -17.98 10.24 -10.61
N SER A 296 -18.17 8.97 -10.25
CA SER A 296 -17.85 7.83 -11.11
C SER A 296 -18.66 6.60 -10.69
N SER A 297 -18.85 5.67 -11.63
CA SER A 297 -19.59 4.45 -11.36
C SER A 297 -18.85 3.50 -10.41
N VAL A 298 -19.62 2.86 -9.52
CA VAL A 298 -19.12 1.94 -8.49
C VAL A 298 -20.05 0.72 -8.39
N HIS A 299 -19.48 -0.48 -8.25
CA HIS A 299 -20.25 -1.66 -7.90
C HIS A 299 -20.43 -1.70 -6.38
N VAL A 300 -21.67 -1.66 -5.92
CA VAL A 300 -22.03 -1.96 -4.54
C VAL A 300 -22.68 -3.34 -4.50
N LEU A 301 -22.13 -4.23 -3.70
CA LEU A 301 -22.63 -5.57 -3.42
C LEU A 301 -22.92 -5.66 -1.90
N PRO A 302 -23.85 -6.50 -1.43
CA PRO A 302 -23.94 -6.78 0.00
C PRO A 302 -22.66 -7.52 0.45
N ARG A 303 -22.25 -7.37 1.71
CA ARG A 303 -21.15 -8.18 2.26
C ARG A 303 -21.49 -9.67 2.32
N GLU A 304 -22.75 -9.99 2.62
CA GLU A 304 -23.27 -11.35 2.78
C GLU A 304 -24.47 -11.64 1.90
N LEU A 305 -24.56 -12.91 1.48
CA LEU A 305 -25.56 -13.48 0.58
C LEU A 305 -25.95 -14.85 1.12
N LEU A 306 -27.22 -15.00 1.52
CA LEU A 306 -27.79 -16.27 2.01
C LEU A 306 -26.96 -16.92 3.16
N GLY A 307 -26.46 -16.09 4.09
CA GLY A 307 -25.66 -16.54 5.24
C GLY A 307 -24.18 -16.83 4.95
N LYS A 308 -23.70 -16.63 3.71
CA LYS A 308 -22.29 -16.73 3.32
C LYS A 308 -21.76 -15.37 2.89
N SER A 309 -20.44 -15.17 2.92
CA SER A 309 -19.85 -13.95 2.37
C SER A 309 -19.96 -13.91 0.83
N THR A 310 -20.16 -12.72 0.26
CA THR A 310 -20.14 -12.51 -1.20
C THR A 310 -18.80 -12.92 -1.81
N PHE A 311 -17.72 -12.82 -1.04
CA PHE A 311 -16.39 -13.35 -1.38
C PHE A 311 -16.40 -14.86 -1.58
N GLU A 312 -16.85 -15.59 -0.56
CA GLU A 312 -16.85 -17.06 -0.55
C GLU A 312 -17.73 -17.60 -1.68
N LEU A 313 -18.91 -17.00 -1.89
CA LEU A 313 -19.79 -17.34 -3.00
C LEU A 313 -19.11 -17.11 -4.36
N ALA A 314 -18.44 -15.97 -4.56
CA ALA A 314 -17.70 -15.70 -5.79
C ALA A 314 -16.56 -16.72 -6.02
N VAL A 315 -15.76 -17.01 -4.99
CA VAL A 315 -14.65 -17.98 -5.06
C VAL A 315 -15.15 -19.41 -5.26
N LEU A 316 -16.30 -19.78 -4.70
CA LEU A 316 -16.94 -21.06 -4.93
C LEU A 316 -17.43 -21.19 -6.38
N LEU A 317 -18.16 -20.18 -6.89
CA LEU A 317 -18.69 -20.18 -8.25
C LEU A 317 -17.57 -20.19 -9.31
N MET A 318 -16.45 -19.49 -9.08
CA MET A 318 -15.30 -19.50 -9.99
C MET A 318 -14.56 -20.84 -10.09
N LYS A 319 -14.88 -21.85 -9.26
CA LYS A 319 -14.41 -23.23 -9.46
C LYS A 319 -15.14 -23.95 -10.61
N TRP A 320 -16.31 -23.45 -11.01
CA TRP A 320 -17.22 -24.10 -11.96
C TRP A 320 -17.59 -23.22 -13.16
N PHE A 321 -17.52 -21.89 -13.01
CA PHE A 321 -17.97 -20.91 -14.01
C PHE A 321 -16.90 -19.87 -14.34
N SER A 322 -16.94 -19.35 -15.58
CA SER A 322 -16.04 -18.27 -16.01
C SER A 322 -16.40 -16.93 -15.33
N ILE A 323 -15.42 -16.04 -15.19
CA ILE A 323 -15.55 -14.77 -14.44
C ILE A 323 -16.77 -13.95 -14.91
N GLY A 324 -17.01 -13.86 -16.23
CA GLY A 324 -18.15 -13.12 -16.79
C GLY A 324 -19.53 -13.76 -16.52
N VAL A 325 -19.58 -15.06 -16.21
CA VAL A 325 -20.81 -15.73 -15.73
C VAL A 325 -21.01 -15.44 -14.24
N VAL A 326 -19.96 -15.56 -13.44
CA VAL A 326 -20.01 -15.25 -11.99
C VAL A 326 -20.38 -13.78 -11.77
N ASP A 327 -19.82 -12.85 -12.53
CA ASP A 327 -20.17 -11.42 -12.48
C ASP A 327 -21.66 -11.18 -12.78
N LYS A 328 -22.23 -11.87 -13.79
CA LYS A 328 -23.68 -11.79 -14.07
C LYS A 328 -24.51 -12.32 -12.91
N MET A 329 -24.15 -13.48 -12.33
CA MET A 329 -24.84 -14.07 -11.18
C MET A 329 -24.82 -13.14 -9.96
N LEU A 330 -23.65 -12.59 -9.62
CA LEU A 330 -23.49 -11.64 -8.52
C LEU A 330 -24.29 -10.35 -8.75
N LEU A 331 -24.31 -9.82 -9.97
CA LEU A 331 -25.05 -8.60 -10.30
C LEU A 331 -26.57 -8.79 -10.32
N ILE A 332 -27.07 -9.97 -10.72
CA ILE A 332 -28.49 -10.35 -10.59
C ILE A 332 -28.88 -10.43 -9.12
N LEU A 333 -28.13 -11.19 -8.31
CA LEU A 333 -28.42 -11.38 -6.88
C LEU A 333 -28.31 -10.06 -6.10
N ALA A 334 -27.31 -9.22 -6.41
CA ALA A 334 -27.21 -7.86 -5.86
C ALA A 334 -28.29 -6.90 -6.40
N ARG A 335 -28.93 -7.15 -7.55
CA ARG A 335 -30.11 -6.39 -8.01
C ARG A 335 -31.38 -6.83 -7.29
N LEU A 336 -31.52 -8.12 -6.98
CA LEU A 336 -32.65 -8.64 -6.18
C LEU A 336 -32.61 -8.11 -4.74
N ILE A 337 -31.43 -8.09 -4.10
CA ILE A 337 -31.29 -7.71 -2.69
C ILE A 337 -31.12 -6.19 -2.49
N LEU A 338 -30.32 -5.53 -3.32
CA LEU A 338 -30.08 -4.08 -3.18
C LEU A 338 -31.02 -3.21 -4.03
N GLY A 339 -31.79 -3.80 -4.97
CA GLY A 339 -32.65 -3.08 -5.90
C GLY A 339 -31.87 -2.33 -6.99
N ASN A 340 -32.53 -1.34 -7.60
CA ASN A 340 -31.84 -0.34 -8.41
C ASN A 340 -31.20 0.72 -7.50
N LEU A 341 -29.90 0.98 -7.72
CA LEU A 341 -29.09 1.94 -6.97
C LEU A 341 -28.86 3.27 -7.71
N GLU A 342 -29.09 3.31 -9.03
CA GLU A 342 -28.87 4.50 -9.85
C GLU A 342 -29.83 5.64 -9.48
N LYS A 343 -31.03 5.30 -8.96
CA LYS A 343 -31.97 6.27 -8.36
C LYS A 343 -31.50 6.93 -7.05
N TYR A 344 -30.34 6.52 -6.53
CA TYR A 344 -29.64 7.15 -5.41
C TYR A 344 -28.26 7.68 -5.85
N GLY A 345 -28.07 7.99 -7.15
CA GLY A 345 -26.79 8.44 -7.73
C GLY A 345 -25.72 7.36 -7.89
N LEU A 346 -25.91 6.16 -7.32
CA LEU A 346 -24.94 5.07 -7.33
C LEU A 346 -25.01 4.25 -8.64
N LYS A 347 -24.50 4.84 -9.72
CA LYS A 347 -24.40 4.21 -11.04
C LYS A 347 -23.44 3.02 -11.05
N ARG A 348 -23.86 1.88 -11.62
CA ARG A 348 -23.01 0.68 -11.74
C ARG A 348 -22.11 0.75 -12.99
N PRO A 349 -20.84 0.26 -12.94
CA PRO A 349 -20.00 0.07 -14.11
C PRO A 349 -20.56 -0.98 -15.08
N SER A 350 -20.21 -0.86 -16.37
CA SER A 350 -20.58 -1.82 -17.43
C SER A 350 -19.79 -3.14 -17.35
N ILE A 351 -18.51 -3.07 -16.98
CA ILE A 351 -17.65 -4.23 -16.69
C ILE A 351 -18.04 -4.80 -15.33
N GLY A 352 -18.17 -6.13 -15.20
CA GLY A 352 -18.55 -6.80 -13.95
C GLY A 352 -17.55 -6.63 -12.80
N PRO A 353 -17.97 -6.79 -11.53
CA PRO A 353 -17.15 -6.45 -10.35
C PRO A 353 -15.85 -7.25 -10.23
N LEU A 354 -15.82 -8.53 -10.59
CA LEU A 354 -14.61 -9.37 -10.57
C LEU A 354 -13.70 -9.04 -11.74
N GLN A 355 -14.25 -8.88 -12.95
CA GLN A 355 -13.48 -8.49 -14.14
C GLN A 355 -12.85 -7.10 -13.96
N LEU A 356 -13.63 -6.10 -13.50
CA LEU A 356 -13.17 -4.74 -13.25
C LEU A 356 -12.07 -4.68 -12.18
N LYS A 357 -12.16 -5.55 -11.16
CA LYS A 357 -11.09 -5.67 -10.17
C LYS A 357 -9.81 -6.25 -10.76
N ASN A 358 -9.91 -7.26 -11.64
CA ASN A 358 -8.73 -7.84 -12.29
C ASN A 358 -8.06 -6.87 -13.28
N THR A 359 -8.83 -6.12 -14.07
CA THR A 359 -8.26 -5.22 -15.10
C THR A 359 -7.83 -3.86 -14.54
N ALA A 360 -8.61 -3.26 -13.65
CA ALA A 360 -8.44 -1.89 -13.19
C ALA A 360 -8.15 -1.75 -11.67
N GLY A 361 -8.03 -2.86 -10.93
CA GLY A 361 -7.79 -2.86 -9.48
C GLY A 361 -8.99 -2.39 -8.62
N LYS A 362 -10.05 -1.87 -9.24
CA LYS A 362 -11.22 -1.30 -8.55
C LYS A 362 -12.08 -2.42 -7.94
N THR A 363 -11.87 -2.67 -6.65
CA THR A 363 -12.71 -3.58 -5.85
C THR A 363 -14.10 -2.97 -5.62
N PRO A 364 -15.20 -3.74 -5.71
CA PRO A 364 -16.52 -3.27 -5.32
C PRO A 364 -16.59 -2.83 -3.85
N VAL A 365 -17.60 -2.03 -3.53
CA VAL A 365 -18.03 -1.78 -2.16
C VAL A 365 -18.77 -3.02 -1.65
N LEU A 366 -18.39 -3.51 -0.47
CA LEU A 366 -19.19 -4.47 0.28
C LEU A 366 -20.00 -3.71 1.34
N ASP A 367 -21.29 -3.50 1.10
CA ASP A 367 -22.14 -2.72 1.99
C ASP A 367 -22.32 -3.42 3.35
N ILE A 368 -22.21 -2.61 4.40
CA ILE A 368 -22.35 -2.95 5.82
C ILE A 368 -23.40 -2.08 6.54
N GLY A 369 -24.23 -1.35 5.78
CA GLY A 369 -25.32 -0.51 6.29
C GLY A 369 -25.34 0.93 5.75
N ALA A 370 -24.31 1.34 4.99
CA ALA A 370 -24.26 2.67 4.37
C ALA A 370 -25.43 2.86 3.39
N LEU A 371 -25.76 1.83 2.62
CA LEU A 371 -26.91 1.89 1.71
C LEU A 371 -28.25 2.08 2.45
N LYS A 372 -28.41 1.57 3.67
CA LYS A 372 -29.63 1.81 4.48
C LYS A 372 -29.78 3.30 4.78
N LYS A 373 -28.69 3.96 5.20
CA LYS A 373 -28.64 5.40 5.51
C LYS A 373 -28.75 6.29 4.25
N ILE A 374 -28.29 5.81 3.09
CA ILE A 374 -28.54 6.48 1.80
C ILE A 374 -30.03 6.39 1.42
N ARG A 375 -30.67 5.23 1.62
CA ARG A 375 -32.09 5.02 1.30
C ARG A 375 -33.05 5.87 2.15
N SER A 376 -32.67 6.22 3.39
CA SER A 376 -33.40 7.14 4.27
C SER A 376 -33.06 8.62 4.07
N GLY A 377 -32.07 8.95 3.23
CA GLY A 377 -31.61 10.32 3.00
C GLY A 377 -30.67 10.88 4.07
N GLU A 378 -30.31 10.08 5.09
CA GLU A 378 -29.38 10.45 6.17
C GLU A 378 -27.92 10.55 5.68
N ILE A 379 -27.57 9.82 4.63
CA ILE A 379 -26.39 10.07 3.80
C ILE A 379 -26.88 10.59 2.45
N LYS A 380 -26.61 11.87 2.15
CA LYS A 380 -26.91 12.43 0.83
C LYS A 380 -25.88 11.95 -0.17
N VAL A 381 -26.30 11.58 -1.37
CA VAL A 381 -25.39 11.30 -2.50
C VAL A 381 -25.43 12.50 -3.44
N VAL A 382 -24.25 13.03 -3.76
CA VAL A 382 -24.09 14.26 -4.56
C VAL A 382 -23.13 14.03 -5.75
N PRO A 383 -23.28 14.77 -6.87
CA PRO A 383 -22.36 14.70 -8.00
C PRO A 383 -20.98 15.29 -7.66
N GLY A 384 -20.10 15.36 -8.67
CA GLY A 384 -18.73 15.88 -8.50
C GLY A 384 -18.68 17.33 -7.98
N ILE A 385 -17.60 17.66 -7.27
CA ILE A 385 -17.26 19.03 -6.88
C ILE A 385 -16.82 19.81 -8.13
N LYS A 386 -17.27 21.06 -8.25
CA LYS A 386 -16.75 22.04 -9.21
C LYS A 386 -15.65 22.88 -8.53
N ARG A 387 -15.99 23.53 -7.41
CA ARG A 387 -15.06 24.32 -6.58
C ARG A 387 -15.55 24.41 -5.13
N PHE A 388 -14.69 24.82 -4.22
CA PHE A 388 -15.06 25.25 -2.87
C PHE A 388 -15.23 26.77 -2.79
N PHE A 389 -15.79 27.23 -1.68
CA PHE A 389 -15.81 28.63 -1.24
C PHE A 389 -15.84 28.66 0.29
N ASN A 390 -15.64 29.82 0.92
CA ASN A 390 -15.64 29.95 2.37
C ASN A 390 -16.91 29.33 3.01
N GLY A 391 -16.73 28.29 3.83
CA GLY A 391 -17.81 27.56 4.49
C GLY A 391 -18.69 26.67 3.59
N GLY A 392 -18.35 26.44 2.32
CA GLY A 392 -19.22 25.70 1.40
C GLY A 392 -18.57 25.10 0.14
N VAL A 393 -19.42 24.47 -0.68
CA VAL A 393 -19.01 23.80 -1.92
C VAL A 393 -20.02 24.03 -3.04
N GLU A 394 -19.52 24.21 -4.26
CA GLU A 394 -20.31 24.25 -5.50
C GLU A 394 -20.05 22.96 -6.31
N LEU A 395 -21.11 22.36 -6.83
CA LEU A 395 -21.06 21.09 -7.56
C LEU A 395 -21.18 21.27 -9.08
N VAL A 396 -20.80 20.24 -9.83
CA VAL A 396 -20.79 20.26 -11.31
C VAL A 396 -22.17 20.39 -11.97
N ASN A 397 -23.26 20.25 -11.20
CA ASN A 397 -24.63 20.49 -11.66
C ASN A 397 -25.17 21.89 -11.28
N GLY A 398 -24.37 22.73 -10.63
CA GLY A 398 -24.75 24.08 -10.18
C GLY A 398 -25.34 24.15 -8.76
N ASP A 399 -25.63 23.00 -8.13
CA ASP A 399 -26.02 22.97 -6.72
C ASP A 399 -24.87 23.49 -5.84
N SER A 400 -25.19 24.28 -4.82
CA SER A 400 -24.24 24.70 -3.79
C SER A 400 -24.85 24.59 -2.39
N PHE A 401 -24.00 24.29 -1.40
CA PHE A 401 -24.41 24.25 0.01
C PHE A 401 -23.21 24.43 0.94
N GLU A 402 -23.51 24.92 2.15
CA GLU A 402 -22.54 25.03 3.24
C GLU A 402 -22.16 23.66 3.81
N ILE A 403 -20.90 23.53 4.22
CA ILE A 403 -20.31 22.36 4.89
C ILE A 403 -19.26 22.81 5.91
N ASP A 404 -19.11 22.08 7.01
CA ASP A 404 -18.23 22.47 8.12
C ASP A 404 -16.92 21.66 8.12
N SER A 405 -16.85 20.58 7.33
CA SER A 405 -15.66 19.72 7.19
C SER A 405 -15.66 18.92 5.88
N VAL A 406 -14.46 18.53 5.43
CA VAL A 406 -14.23 17.68 4.25
C VAL A 406 -13.39 16.46 4.64
N VAL A 407 -13.85 15.26 4.31
CA VAL A 407 -13.07 14.01 4.44
C VAL A 407 -12.82 13.42 3.07
N LEU A 408 -11.57 13.52 2.60
CA LEU A 408 -11.13 12.97 1.33
C LEU A 408 -10.99 11.44 1.44
N ALA A 409 -11.91 10.70 0.82
CA ALA A 409 -11.88 9.25 0.64
C ALA A 409 -11.33 8.87 -0.75
N THR A 410 -10.34 9.63 -1.20
CA THR A 410 -9.81 9.67 -2.57
C THR A 410 -8.78 8.58 -2.86
N GLY A 411 -8.24 7.94 -1.82
CA GLY A 411 -7.46 6.71 -1.91
C GLY A 411 -5.95 6.93 -1.88
N TYR A 412 -5.19 5.94 -2.32
CA TYR A 412 -3.73 5.89 -2.15
C TYR A 412 -3.03 5.48 -3.45
N ARG A 413 -1.70 5.64 -3.43
CA ARG A 413 -0.76 5.18 -4.45
C ARG A 413 0.43 4.45 -3.81
N SER A 414 1.15 3.68 -4.61
CA SER A 414 2.45 3.09 -4.23
C SER A 414 3.50 4.19 -4.05
N ASN A 415 4.49 3.95 -3.19
CA ASN A 415 5.64 4.84 -2.99
C ASN A 415 6.90 4.38 -3.73
N VAL A 416 6.90 3.20 -4.36
CA VAL A 416 8.09 2.58 -4.94
C VAL A 416 8.90 3.52 -5.86
N PRO A 417 8.30 4.33 -6.76
CA PRO A 417 9.05 5.22 -7.65
C PRO A 417 9.82 6.35 -6.95
N SER A 418 9.51 6.70 -5.69
CA SER A 418 10.25 7.76 -5.00
C SER A 418 11.63 7.30 -4.55
N TRP A 419 11.79 6.04 -4.14
CA TRP A 419 13.01 5.50 -3.55
C TRP A 419 13.70 4.43 -4.41
N LEU A 420 12.97 3.55 -5.08
CA LEU A 420 13.58 2.54 -5.95
C LEU A 420 14.11 3.21 -7.23
N LYS A 421 15.40 3.01 -7.53
CA LYS A 421 16.09 3.54 -8.71
C LYS A 421 16.28 2.43 -9.74
N GLU A 422 15.14 1.91 -10.19
CA GLU A 422 14.96 0.79 -11.12
C GLU A 422 13.69 1.09 -11.93
N ASN A 423 13.71 0.85 -13.25
CA ASN A 423 12.67 1.28 -14.19
C ASN A 423 12.07 0.14 -15.05
N ASP A 424 12.64 -1.08 -15.01
CA ASP A 424 12.19 -2.23 -15.80
C ASP A 424 11.02 -2.97 -15.12
N PHE A 425 11.10 -3.21 -13.81
CA PHE A 425 10.21 -4.12 -13.10
C PHE A 425 8.90 -3.46 -12.67
N PHE A 426 8.95 -2.21 -12.21
CA PHE A 426 7.78 -1.41 -11.81
C PHE A 426 7.39 -0.39 -12.90
N SER A 427 6.08 -0.14 -13.06
CA SER A 427 5.55 1.00 -13.82
C SER A 427 5.56 2.29 -12.98
N GLY A 428 5.34 3.44 -13.62
CA GLY A 428 5.37 4.76 -12.97
C GLY A 428 4.29 5.00 -11.90
N ASP A 429 3.26 4.14 -11.82
CA ASP A 429 2.29 4.08 -10.73
C ASP A 429 2.80 3.28 -9.49
N GLY A 430 3.99 2.70 -9.59
CA GLY A 430 4.64 1.92 -8.53
C GLY A 430 4.10 0.50 -8.36
N ILE A 431 3.56 -0.10 -9.42
CA ILE A 431 3.06 -1.48 -9.47
C ILE A 431 3.98 -2.33 -10.38
N PRO A 432 4.21 -3.64 -10.13
CA PRO A 432 4.98 -4.48 -11.05
C PRO A 432 4.29 -4.60 -12.42
N LYS A 433 5.06 -4.48 -13.51
CA LYS A 433 4.52 -4.52 -14.88
C LYS A 433 3.96 -5.89 -15.29
N ASN A 434 4.52 -6.97 -14.72
CA ASN A 434 4.05 -8.33 -14.97
C ASN A 434 2.80 -8.63 -14.12
N PRO A 435 1.70 -9.15 -14.71
CA PRO A 435 0.51 -9.49 -13.94
C PRO A 435 0.73 -10.72 -13.04
N PHE A 436 -0.10 -10.82 -11.99
CA PHE A 436 -0.22 -12.04 -11.19
C PHE A 436 -0.53 -13.26 -12.09
N PRO A 437 0.12 -14.43 -11.91
CA PRO A 437 0.98 -14.82 -10.78
C PRO A 437 2.48 -14.53 -10.96
N ASN A 438 2.89 -13.79 -12.00
CA ASN A 438 4.29 -13.63 -12.38
C ASN A 438 4.90 -12.26 -12.00
N GLY A 439 4.14 -11.42 -11.27
CA GLY A 439 4.54 -10.07 -10.87
C GLY A 439 5.54 -9.95 -9.71
N TRP A 440 5.89 -11.07 -9.04
CA TRP A 440 6.68 -11.05 -7.81
C TRP A 440 8.21 -11.08 -8.01
N LYS A 441 8.70 -11.41 -9.21
CA LYS A 441 10.14 -11.56 -9.51
C LYS A 441 10.62 -10.62 -10.60
N GLY A 442 11.63 -9.81 -10.29
CA GLY A 442 12.36 -8.97 -11.22
C GLY A 442 13.71 -9.56 -11.64
N LYS A 443 14.55 -8.72 -12.26
CA LYS A 443 15.97 -9.00 -12.53
C LYS A 443 16.80 -8.83 -11.25
N ALA A 444 18.09 -9.19 -11.29
CA ALA A 444 19.09 -8.75 -10.31
C ALA A 444 18.77 -9.04 -8.81
N GLY A 445 17.96 -10.06 -8.51
CA GLY A 445 17.55 -10.37 -7.13
C GLY A 445 16.51 -9.39 -6.54
N LEU A 446 15.81 -8.63 -7.39
CA LEU A 446 14.69 -7.78 -7.00
C LEU A 446 13.37 -8.57 -6.97
N TYR A 447 12.56 -8.32 -5.95
CA TYR A 447 11.26 -8.96 -5.76
C TYR A 447 10.19 -7.96 -5.30
N ALA A 448 8.92 -8.26 -5.55
CA ALA A 448 7.77 -7.48 -5.11
C ALA A 448 6.75 -8.37 -4.39
N VAL A 449 6.19 -7.90 -3.27
CA VAL A 449 5.24 -8.67 -2.45
C VAL A 449 4.06 -7.83 -2.00
N GLY A 450 2.85 -8.29 -2.34
CA GLY A 450 1.58 -7.64 -1.99
C GLY A 450 1.15 -6.52 -2.94
N PHE A 451 1.63 -6.56 -4.19
CA PHE A 451 1.20 -5.68 -5.29
C PHE A 451 0.24 -6.40 -6.27
N THR A 452 -0.23 -7.59 -5.90
CA THR A 452 -1.12 -8.45 -6.71
C THR A 452 -2.52 -7.87 -6.95
N ARG A 453 -2.90 -6.78 -6.26
CA ARG A 453 -4.28 -6.31 -6.11
C ARG A 453 -5.26 -7.37 -5.54
N ARG A 454 -4.77 -8.50 -4.98
CA ARG A 454 -5.58 -9.60 -4.37
C ARG A 454 -5.57 -9.57 -2.83
N GLY A 455 -5.07 -8.51 -2.22
CA GLY A 455 -4.99 -8.37 -0.77
C GLY A 455 -4.08 -9.42 -0.12
N LEU A 456 -4.40 -9.80 1.12
CA LEU A 456 -3.54 -10.63 1.96
C LEU A 456 -3.26 -12.02 1.36
N SER A 457 -4.26 -12.69 0.77
CA SER A 457 -4.04 -13.98 0.10
C SER A 457 -3.06 -13.89 -1.10
N GLY A 458 -3.03 -12.76 -1.80
CA GLY A 458 -2.04 -12.49 -2.84
C GLY A 458 -0.65 -12.19 -2.27
N ALA A 459 -0.57 -11.42 -1.18
CA ALA A 459 0.70 -11.18 -0.48
C ALA A 459 1.30 -12.49 0.07
N SER A 460 0.47 -13.41 0.59
CA SER A 460 0.88 -14.76 1.00
C SER A 460 1.44 -15.58 -0.17
N PHE A 461 0.81 -15.52 -1.35
CA PHE A 461 1.30 -16.21 -2.55
C PHE A 461 2.66 -15.66 -3.03
N ASP A 462 2.78 -14.33 -3.11
CA ASP A 462 4.04 -13.67 -3.47
C ASP A 462 5.14 -14.04 -2.46
N ALA A 463 4.86 -13.97 -1.16
CA ALA A 463 5.81 -14.22 -0.08
C ALA A 463 6.39 -15.64 -0.09
N ILE A 464 5.54 -16.66 -0.25
CA ILE A 464 5.96 -18.07 -0.37
C ILE A 464 6.87 -18.24 -1.60
N SER A 465 6.50 -17.63 -2.73
CA SER A 465 7.24 -17.72 -4.00
C SER A 465 8.62 -17.05 -3.91
N VAL A 466 8.67 -15.83 -3.39
CA VAL A 466 9.89 -15.04 -3.13
C VAL A 466 10.82 -15.77 -2.17
N ALA A 467 10.29 -16.25 -1.03
CA ALA A 467 11.10 -16.90 -0.02
C ALA A 467 11.73 -18.21 -0.53
N HIS A 468 11.00 -19.02 -1.31
CA HIS A 468 11.53 -20.23 -1.93
C HIS A 468 12.66 -19.92 -2.93
N ASP A 469 12.48 -18.94 -3.80
CA ASP A 469 13.48 -18.55 -4.80
C ASP A 469 14.78 -18.03 -4.15
N ILE A 470 14.66 -17.13 -3.16
CA ILE A 470 15.79 -16.61 -2.37
C ILE A 470 16.46 -17.72 -1.58
N ALA A 471 15.71 -18.53 -0.82
CA ALA A 471 16.29 -19.56 0.03
C ALA A 471 16.97 -20.67 -0.78
N LYS A 472 16.49 -20.98 -1.99
CA LYS A 472 17.19 -21.85 -2.93
C LYS A 472 18.56 -21.26 -3.32
N SER A 473 18.56 -20.02 -3.82
CA SER A 473 19.78 -19.32 -4.25
C SER A 473 20.81 -19.20 -3.12
N TRP A 474 20.36 -18.82 -1.92
CA TRP A 474 21.19 -18.72 -0.72
C TRP A 474 21.79 -20.08 -0.28
N LYS A 475 21.03 -21.18 -0.38
CA LYS A 475 21.53 -22.54 -0.11
C LYS A 475 22.55 -23.00 -1.15
N GLU A 476 22.41 -22.59 -2.41
CA GLU A 476 23.36 -22.88 -3.48
C GLU A 476 24.69 -22.11 -3.28
N GLU A 477 24.64 -20.80 -3.03
CA GLU A 477 25.83 -19.99 -2.68
C GLU A 477 26.54 -20.56 -1.43
N THR A 478 25.79 -20.89 -0.38
CA THR A 478 26.35 -21.38 0.89
C THR A 478 27.04 -22.74 0.71
N LYS A 479 26.49 -23.62 -0.14
CA LYS A 479 27.15 -24.88 -0.53
C LYS A 479 28.42 -24.64 -1.35
N GLN A 480 28.41 -23.67 -2.27
CA GLN A 480 29.61 -23.31 -3.05
C GLN A 480 30.73 -22.74 -2.16
N LYS A 481 30.42 -21.82 -1.23
CA LYS A 481 31.38 -21.27 -0.26
C LYS A 481 32.00 -22.37 0.62
N LYS A 482 31.20 -23.34 1.09
CA LYS A 482 31.73 -24.52 1.81
C LYS A 482 32.66 -25.38 0.95
N LYS A 483 32.34 -25.59 -0.33
CA LYS A 483 33.22 -26.33 -1.27
C LYS A 483 34.54 -25.60 -1.56
N SER A 484 34.54 -24.29 -1.77
CA SER A 484 35.77 -23.55 -2.08
C SER A 484 36.70 -23.42 -0.87
N VAL A 485 36.16 -23.25 0.34
CA VAL A 485 36.94 -23.30 1.59
C VAL A 485 37.52 -24.69 1.82
N ALA A 486 36.76 -25.76 1.61
CA ALA A 486 37.26 -27.13 1.74
C ALA A 486 38.35 -27.47 0.70
N ALA A 487 38.24 -26.95 -0.52
CA ALA A 487 39.28 -27.10 -1.55
C ALA A 487 40.60 -26.40 -1.14
N ARG A 488 40.52 -25.18 -0.59
CA ARG A 488 41.71 -24.44 -0.11
C ARG A 488 42.43 -25.10 1.06
N HIS A 489 41.76 -25.96 1.84
CA HIS A 489 42.40 -26.72 2.94
C HIS A 489 43.14 -27.98 2.48
N ARG A 490 43.14 -28.33 1.18
CA ARG A 490 43.88 -29.49 0.63
C ARG A 490 45.11 -29.08 -0.19
N ARG A 491 46.16 -28.56 0.48
CA ARG A 491 47.60 -28.85 0.22
C ARG A 491 48.51 -27.91 1.01
N CYS A 492 49.02 -28.41 2.14
CA CYS A 492 50.32 -28.07 2.71
C CYS A 492 50.81 -29.29 3.51
N ILE A 493 51.01 -30.42 2.81
CA ILE A 493 51.88 -31.48 3.33
C ILE A 493 53.29 -31.05 2.93
N SER A 494 54.05 -30.53 3.89
CA SER A 494 55.48 -30.29 3.74
C SER A 494 56.19 -31.64 3.67
N HIS A 495 56.79 -31.97 2.53
CA HIS A 495 57.83 -32.98 2.51
C HIS A 495 59.11 -32.39 3.12
N PHE A 496 59.56 -33.04 4.18
CA PHE A 496 60.92 -33.02 4.72
C PHE A 496 61.32 -34.49 4.92
#